data_AF-A0A960E484-F1
#
_entry.id   AF-A0A960E484-F1
#
_cell.length_a   1.000
_cell.length_b   1.000
_cell.length_c   1.000
_cell.angle_alpha   90.00
_cell.angle_beta   90.00
_cell.angle_gamma   90.00
#
_symmetry.space_group_name_H-M   'P 1'
#
loop_
_entity.id
_entity.type
_entity.pdbx_description
1 polymer ?
#
loop_
_entity_poly.entity_id
_entity_poly.type
_entity_poly.pdbx_seq_one_letter_code
_entity_poly.pdbx_strand_id
1 'polypeptide(L)'
;MFESVAALLTEHEELQQQLADPALHADPARARKANRRYAELSRIVAAHDAWRSAEDDLAAARELAREDEAFADEIPAIEERLADAQERLRRLLIPRDPDDGRDVIMEIKGGEGGEESALFAADLLRMYLHYAESKGWKTEILDSTESDLGGYKDVQVAIKSTSTEPGDGVWAHLKYEGGVHRVQ
;
A
#
# COMPACT_ATOMS: atom_id res chain seq x y z
N MET A 1 -0.88 7.54 -21.44
CA MET A 1 -1.05 6.92 -20.10
C MET A 1 -0.40 5.54 -20.05
N PHE A 2 -0.61 4.66 -21.03
CA PHE A 2 0.03 3.32 -21.04
C PHE A 2 1.46 3.28 -21.58
N GLU A 3 1.97 4.34 -22.21
CA GLU A 3 3.39 4.44 -22.60
C GLU A 3 4.35 4.32 -21.41
N SER A 4 3.92 4.72 -20.20
CA SER A 4 4.72 4.54 -18.98
C SER A 4 4.77 3.08 -18.50
N VAL A 5 3.82 2.23 -18.91
CA VAL A 5 3.78 0.82 -18.49
C VAL A 5 4.93 0.06 -19.12
N ALA A 6 5.25 0.31 -20.39
CA ALA A 6 6.31 -0.40 -21.09
C ALA A 6 7.67 -0.33 -20.36
N ALA A 7 8.05 0.85 -19.88
CA ALA A 7 9.28 1.01 -19.09
C ALA A 7 9.26 0.20 -17.78
N LEU A 8 8.11 0.10 -17.13
CA LEU A 8 7.93 -0.67 -15.89
C LEU A 8 7.93 -2.19 -16.15
N LEU A 9 7.41 -2.64 -17.29
CA LEU A 9 7.50 -4.04 -17.72
C LEU A 9 8.96 -4.41 -18.03
N THR A 10 9.70 -3.56 -18.75
CA THR A 10 11.13 -3.76 -18.99
C THR A 10 11.94 -3.79 -17.69
N GLU A 11 11.67 -2.87 -16.76
CA GLU A 11 12.32 -2.87 -15.44
C GLU A 11 12.03 -4.17 -14.66
N HIS A 12 10.81 -4.72 -14.77
CA HIS A 12 10.45 -6.00 -14.14
C HIS A 12 11.29 -7.16 -14.69
N GLU A 13 11.42 -7.24 -16.01
CA GLU A 13 12.24 -8.25 -16.69
C GLU A 13 13.72 -8.14 -16.29
N GLU A 14 14.27 -6.93 -16.25
CA GLU A 14 15.64 -6.66 -15.82
C GLU A 14 15.85 -7.07 -14.36
N LEU A 15 14.91 -6.74 -13.46
CA LEU A 15 14.98 -7.15 -12.05
C LEU A 15 14.86 -8.67 -11.89
N GLN A 16 14.06 -9.34 -12.72
CA GLN A 16 13.99 -10.80 -12.72
C GLN A 16 15.35 -11.42 -13.04
N GLN A 17 16.05 -10.88 -14.03
CA GLN A 17 17.40 -11.32 -14.39
C GLN A 17 18.40 -11.04 -13.27
N GLN A 18 18.34 -9.86 -12.65
CA GLN A 18 19.22 -9.51 -11.52
C GLN A 18 18.98 -10.40 -10.29
N LEU A 19 17.73 -10.75 -9.98
CA LEU A 19 17.39 -11.62 -8.86
C LEU A 19 17.88 -13.05 -9.04
N ALA A 20 18.08 -13.48 -10.28
CA ALA A 20 18.68 -14.78 -10.60
C ALA A 20 20.21 -14.81 -10.39
N ASP A 21 20.88 -13.66 -10.28
CA ASP A 21 22.33 -13.57 -10.05
C ASP A 21 22.68 -13.84 -8.57
N PRO A 22 23.45 -14.91 -8.25
CA PRO A 22 23.91 -15.18 -6.89
C PRO A 22 24.71 -14.03 -6.26
N ALA A 23 25.39 -13.20 -7.05
CA ALA A 23 26.20 -12.09 -6.54
C ALA A 23 25.34 -11.00 -5.86
N LEU A 24 24.10 -10.81 -6.28
CA LEU A 24 23.18 -9.87 -5.62
C LEU A 24 22.87 -10.30 -4.18
N HIS A 25 22.77 -11.61 -3.95
CA HIS A 25 22.44 -12.18 -2.63
C HIS A 25 23.60 -12.15 -1.64
N ALA A 26 24.82 -11.82 -2.10
CA ALA A 26 25.95 -11.53 -1.22
C ALA A 26 25.76 -10.23 -0.41
N ASP A 27 24.85 -9.34 -0.84
CA ASP A 27 24.43 -8.14 -0.11
C ASP A 27 22.94 -8.24 0.26
N PRO A 28 22.62 -8.61 1.52
CA PRO A 28 21.23 -8.76 1.97
C PRO A 28 20.38 -7.49 1.84
N ALA A 29 20.98 -6.29 1.96
CA ALA A 29 20.24 -5.05 1.87
C ALA A 29 19.83 -4.75 0.42
N ARG A 30 20.75 -4.96 -0.53
CA ARG A 30 20.46 -4.85 -1.97
C ARG A 30 19.44 -5.89 -2.41
N ALA A 31 19.60 -7.15 -2.00
CA ALA A 31 18.65 -8.22 -2.33
C ALA A 31 17.23 -7.89 -1.83
N ARG A 32 17.09 -7.38 -0.60
CA ARG A 32 15.77 -6.94 -0.07
C ARG A 32 15.16 -5.80 -0.89
N LYS A 33 15.96 -4.81 -1.29
CA LYS A 33 15.49 -3.69 -2.12
C LYS A 33 15.00 -4.17 -3.49
N ALA A 34 15.78 -5.02 -4.16
CA ALA A 34 15.43 -5.59 -5.45
C ALA A 34 14.15 -6.43 -5.38
N ASN A 35 14.03 -7.31 -4.38
CA ASN A 35 12.82 -8.12 -4.17
C ASN A 35 11.56 -7.27 -3.95
N ARG A 36 11.66 -6.17 -3.17
CA ARG A 36 10.52 -5.27 -2.97
C ARG A 36 10.07 -4.60 -4.27
N ARG A 37 11.01 -4.10 -5.06
CA ARG A 37 10.70 -3.47 -6.35
C ARG A 37 10.13 -4.48 -7.34
N TYR A 38 10.69 -5.69 -7.41
CA TYR A 38 10.18 -6.77 -8.23
C TYR A 38 8.73 -7.13 -7.86
N ALA A 39 8.42 -7.26 -6.57
CA ALA A 39 7.06 -7.53 -6.09
C ALA A 39 6.07 -6.40 -6.44
N GLU A 40 6.51 -5.14 -6.35
CA GLU A 40 5.72 -3.98 -6.78
C GLU A 40 5.38 -4.05 -8.27
N LEU A 41 6.40 -4.22 -9.12
CA LEU A 41 6.23 -4.28 -10.56
C LEU A 41 5.45 -5.52 -11.00
N SER A 42 5.59 -6.65 -10.31
CA SER A 42 4.84 -7.88 -10.62
C SER A 42 3.33 -7.66 -10.54
N ARG A 43 2.85 -6.79 -9.64
CA ARG A 43 1.43 -6.41 -9.57
C ARG A 43 0.99 -5.57 -10.77
N ILE A 44 1.86 -4.70 -11.26
CA ILE A 44 1.62 -3.87 -12.45
C ILE A 44 1.57 -4.77 -13.69
N VAL A 45 2.52 -5.70 -13.84
CA VAL A 45 2.55 -6.70 -14.91
C VAL A 45 1.25 -7.51 -14.91
N ALA A 46 0.86 -8.09 -13.76
CA ALA A 46 -0.36 -8.87 -13.67
C ALA A 46 -1.63 -8.06 -14.00
N ALA A 47 -1.70 -6.80 -13.58
CA ALA A 47 -2.83 -5.92 -13.92
C ALA A 47 -2.84 -5.53 -15.41
N HIS A 48 -1.66 -5.32 -16.00
CA HIS A 48 -1.50 -5.08 -17.42
C HIS A 48 -1.95 -6.28 -18.26
N ASP A 49 -1.53 -7.48 -17.90
CA ASP A 49 -1.89 -8.70 -18.61
C ASP A 49 -3.40 -8.99 -18.51
N ALA A 50 -4.01 -8.74 -17.35
CA ALA A 50 -5.45 -8.83 -17.18
C ALA A 50 -6.21 -7.83 -18.06
N TRP A 51 -5.72 -6.60 -18.17
CA TRP A 51 -6.30 -5.58 -19.04
C TRP A 51 -6.17 -5.95 -20.53
N ARG A 52 -4.99 -6.42 -20.97
CA ARG A 52 -4.76 -6.89 -22.35
C ARG A 52 -5.64 -8.09 -22.69
N SER A 53 -5.74 -9.06 -21.78
CA SER A 53 -6.64 -10.21 -21.97
C SER A 53 -8.10 -9.78 -22.11
N ALA A 54 -8.58 -8.81 -21.30
CA ALA A 54 -9.95 -8.32 -21.43
C ALA A 54 -10.17 -7.54 -22.74
N GLU A 55 -9.14 -6.85 -23.25
CA GLU A 55 -9.18 -6.18 -24.56
C GLU A 55 -9.28 -7.20 -25.70
N ASP A 56 -8.48 -8.26 -25.65
CA ASP A 56 -8.49 -9.35 -26.63
C ASP A 56 -9.82 -10.13 -26.58
N ASP A 57 -10.33 -10.44 -25.37
CA ASP A 57 -11.64 -11.07 -25.16
C ASP A 57 -12.77 -10.24 -25.79
N LEU A 58 -12.76 -8.92 -25.58
CA LEU A 58 -13.76 -8.01 -26.14
C LEU A 58 -13.68 -7.96 -27.67
N ALA A 59 -12.47 -7.93 -28.22
CA ALA A 59 -12.26 -7.96 -29.66
C ALA A 59 -12.81 -9.26 -30.27
N ALA A 60 -12.49 -10.41 -29.67
CA ALA A 60 -12.98 -11.72 -30.11
C ALA A 60 -14.51 -11.83 -30.01
N ALA A 61 -15.11 -11.40 -28.90
CA ALA A 61 -16.56 -11.42 -28.72
C ALA A 61 -17.27 -10.54 -29.77
N ARG A 62 -16.71 -9.36 -30.09
CA ARG A 62 -17.24 -8.48 -31.15
C ARG A 62 -17.11 -9.08 -32.55
N GLU A 63 -16.08 -9.87 -32.83
CA GLU A 63 -15.96 -10.59 -34.09
C GLU A 63 -17.00 -11.72 -34.18
N LEU A 64 -17.12 -12.54 -33.14
CA LEU A 64 -18.10 -13.63 -33.07
C LEU A 64 -19.54 -13.11 -33.18
N ALA A 65 -19.86 -11.97 -32.53
CA ALA A 65 -21.18 -11.36 -32.61
C ALA A 65 -21.59 -10.89 -34.02
N ARG A 66 -20.62 -10.72 -34.94
CA ARG A 66 -20.92 -10.45 -36.37
C ARG A 66 -21.34 -11.72 -37.11
N GLU A 67 -20.91 -12.89 -36.65
CA GLU A 67 -21.23 -14.19 -37.24
C GLU A 67 -22.48 -14.81 -36.61
N ASP A 68 -22.65 -14.65 -35.29
CA ASP A 68 -23.80 -15.13 -34.52
C ASP A 68 -24.19 -14.11 -33.44
N GLU A 69 -25.39 -13.53 -33.59
CA GLU A 69 -25.92 -12.47 -32.72
C GLU A 69 -26.09 -12.94 -31.26
N ALA A 70 -26.12 -14.25 -30.99
CA ALA A 70 -26.17 -14.79 -29.63
C ALA A 70 -24.96 -14.39 -28.76
N PHE A 71 -23.81 -14.09 -29.37
CA PHE A 71 -22.63 -13.61 -28.63
C PHE A 71 -22.69 -12.12 -28.27
N ALA A 72 -23.63 -11.36 -28.84
CA ALA A 72 -23.79 -9.93 -28.53
C ALA A 72 -24.20 -9.70 -27.07
N ASP A 73 -24.92 -10.65 -26.45
CA ASP A 73 -25.38 -10.57 -25.07
C ASP A 73 -24.25 -10.64 -24.04
N GLU A 74 -23.07 -11.19 -24.40
CA GLU A 74 -21.90 -11.29 -23.52
C GLU A 74 -21.04 -10.02 -23.52
N ILE A 75 -21.14 -9.20 -24.57
CA ILE A 75 -20.30 -8.00 -24.77
C ILE A 75 -20.39 -7.02 -23.59
N PRO A 76 -21.58 -6.65 -23.05
CA PRO A 76 -21.66 -5.67 -21.97
C PRO A 76 -20.89 -6.09 -20.70
N ALA A 77 -20.92 -7.38 -20.36
CA ALA A 77 -20.19 -7.90 -19.20
C ALA A 77 -18.66 -7.89 -19.42
N ILE A 78 -18.22 -8.13 -20.65
CA ILE A 78 -16.79 -8.04 -21.01
C ILE A 78 -16.33 -6.58 -21.01
N GLU A 79 -17.15 -5.64 -21.48
CA GLU A 79 -16.87 -4.20 -21.41
C GLU A 79 -16.73 -3.70 -19.97
N GLU A 80 -17.58 -4.17 -19.06
CA GLU A 80 -17.47 -3.86 -17.62
C GLU A 80 -16.15 -4.42 -17.04
N ARG A 81 -15.82 -5.68 -17.34
CA ARG A 81 -14.54 -6.30 -16.93
C ARG A 81 -13.33 -5.53 -17.47
N LEU A 82 -13.39 -5.07 -18.72
CA LEU A 82 -12.32 -4.27 -19.33
C LEU A 82 -12.16 -2.93 -18.60
N ALA A 83 -13.28 -2.25 -18.29
CA ALA A 83 -13.27 -0.99 -17.57
C ALA A 83 -12.67 -1.14 -16.16
N ASP A 84 -13.03 -2.22 -15.44
CA ASP A 84 -12.49 -2.53 -14.12
C ASP A 84 -10.99 -2.84 -14.17
N ALA A 85 -10.55 -3.66 -15.14
CA ALA A 85 -9.14 -3.97 -15.34
C ALA A 85 -8.34 -2.71 -15.68
N GLN A 86 -8.89 -1.83 -16.52
CA GLN A 86 -8.29 -0.56 -16.89
C GLN A 86 -8.15 0.38 -15.68
N GLU A 87 -9.18 0.54 -14.85
CA GLU A 87 -9.11 1.39 -13.66
C GLU A 87 -8.14 0.82 -12.62
N ARG A 88 -8.10 -0.50 -12.45
CA ARG A 88 -7.11 -1.17 -11.59
C ARG A 88 -5.68 -0.88 -12.04
N LEU A 89 -5.39 -1.07 -13.32
CA LEU A 89 -4.07 -0.75 -13.88
C LEU A 89 -3.76 0.73 -13.69
N ARG A 90 -4.71 1.62 -14.00
CA ARG A 90 -4.53 3.08 -13.83
C ARG A 90 -4.14 3.44 -12.41
N ARG A 91 -4.80 2.87 -11.39
CA ARG A 91 -4.48 3.13 -9.97
C ARG A 91 -3.09 2.67 -9.58
N LEU A 92 -2.63 1.54 -10.12
CA LEU A 92 -1.29 1.01 -9.84
C LEU A 92 -0.18 1.85 -10.49
N LEU A 93 -0.48 2.56 -11.58
CA LEU A 93 0.48 3.44 -12.26
C LEU A 93 0.62 4.82 -11.61
N ILE A 94 -0.21 5.15 -10.62
CA ILE A 94 -0.05 6.39 -9.86
C ILE A 94 1.24 6.25 -9.02
N PRO A 95 2.24 7.14 -9.19
CA PRO A 95 3.46 7.10 -8.39
C PRO A 95 3.11 7.13 -6.90
N ARG A 96 3.57 6.11 -6.18
CA ARG A 96 3.40 6.02 -4.72
C ARG A 96 4.64 6.52 -4.01
N ASP A 97 4.46 6.88 -2.74
CA ASP A 97 5.60 7.13 -1.88
C ASP A 97 6.33 5.79 -1.65
N PRO A 98 7.66 5.71 -1.85
CA PRO A 98 8.42 4.48 -1.60
C PRO A 98 8.27 3.96 -0.16
N ASP A 99 7.83 4.82 0.76
CA ASP A 99 7.66 4.49 2.16
C ASP A 99 6.22 4.08 2.52
N ASP A 100 5.25 4.20 1.61
CA ASP A 100 3.82 3.92 1.87
C ASP A 100 3.60 2.53 2.50
N GLY A 101 4.36 1.52 2.05
CA GLY A 101 4.28 0.15 2.55
C GLY A 101 5.03 -0.14 3.86
N ARG A 102 5.61 0.87 4.53
CA ARG A 102 6.40 0.66 5.75
C ARG A 102 5.52 0.61 7.01
N ASP A 103 5.97 -0.21 7.94
CA ASP A 103 5.55 -0.14 9.34
C ASP A 103 6.05 1.16 9.99
N VAL A 104 5.41 1.58 11.08
CA VAL A 104 5.68 2.86 11.73
C VAL A 104 5.96 2.67 13.21
N ILE A 105 6.90 3.46 13.74
CA ILE A 105 6.99 3.73 15.17
C ILE A 105 6.33 5.09 15.39
N MET A 106 5.27 5.11 16.19
CA MET A 106 4.56 6.31 16.58
C MET A 106 5.04 6.74 17.97
N GLU A 107 5.57 7.95 18.07
CA GLU A 107 5.94 8.59 19.32
C GLU A 107 4.90 9.65 19.68
N ILE A 108 4.28 9.53 20.86
CA ILE A 108 3.32 10.51 21.39
C ILE A 108 3.91 11.09 22.65
N LYS A 109 4.13 12.41 22.66
CA LYS A 109 4.79 13.13 23.76
C LYS A 109 3.88 14.19 24.33
N GLY A 110 3.85 14.28 25.66
CA GLY A 110 3.21 15.37 26.37
C GLY A 110 3.84 16.71 25.98
N GLY A 111 3.01 17.64 25.52
CA GLY A 111 3.42 19.00 25.18
C GLY A 111 3.31 19.97 26.37
N GLU A 112 3.14 21.25 26.06
CA GLU A 112 2.80 22.27 27.05
C GLU A 112 1.44 21.97 27.71
N GLY A 113 1.31 22.23 29.02
CA GLY A 113 0.09 21.92 29.80
C GLY A 113 0.29 20.93 30.95
N GLY A 114 1.50 20.37 31.10
CA GLY A 114 1.85 19.52 32.23
C GLY A 114 0.99 18.25 32.30
N GLU A 115 0.20 18.10 33.36
CA GLU A 115 -0.60 16.89 33.60
C GLU A 115 -1.76 16.76 32.59
N GLU A 116 -2.33 17.87 32.11
CA GLU A 116 -3.39 17.85 31.10
C GLU A 116 -2.86 17.34 29.74
N SER A 117 -1.61 17.67 29.40
CA SER A 117 -0.99 17.20 28.17
C SER A 117 -0.67 15.70 28.23
N ALA A 118 -0.35 15.17 29.41
CA ALA A 118 -0.16 13.73 29.60
C ALA A 118 -1.46 12.92 29.44
N LEU A 119 -2.58 13.46 29.93
CA LEU A 119 -3.90 12.85 29.72
C LEU A 119 -4.30 12.88 28.24
N PHE A 120 -4.06 14.01 27.56
CA PHE A 120 -4.34 14.11 26.12
C PHE A 120 -3.47 13.18 25.27
N ALA A 121 -2.20 12.97 25.66
CA ALA A 121 -1.34 11.97 25.02
C ALA A 121 -1.93 10.55 25.14
N ALA A 122 -2.56 10.21 26.26
CA ALA A 122 -3.24 8.93 26.44
C ALA A 122 -4.51 8.81 25.58
N ASP A 123 -5.24 9.91 25.39
CA ASP A 123 -6.38 9.95 24.47
C ASP A 123 -5.96 9.73 23.02
N LEU A 124 -4.87 10.37 22.58
CA LEU A 124 -4.29 10.15 21.25
C LEU A 124 -3.82 8.71 21.08
N LEU A 125 -3.11 8.15 22.07
CA LEU A 125 -2.69 6.76 22.05
C LEU A 125 -3.91 5.84 21.86
N ARG A 126 -4.95 6.01 22.67
CA ARG A 126 -6.17 5.21 22.58
C ARG A 126 -6.85 5.34 21.22
N MET A 127 -6.92 6.56 20.68
CA MET A 127 -7.47 6.83 19.35
C MET A 127 -6.71 6.07 18.26
N TYR A 128 -5.38 6.15 18.25
CA TYR A 128 -4.56 5.48 17.24
C TYR A 128 -4.56 3.96 17.39
N LEU A 129 -4.62 3.43 18.61
CA LEU A 129 -4.76 1.99 18.84
C LEU A 129 -6.10 1.46 18.28
N HIS A 130 -7.20 2.18 18.49
CA HIS A 130 -8.50 1.83 17.91
C HIS A 130 -8.49 1.94 16.38
N TYR A 131 -7.86 2.99 15.84
CA TYR A 131 -7.71 3.12 14.38
C TYR A 131 -6.90 1.96 13.80
N ALA A 132 -5.78 1.60 14.41
CA ALA A 132 -4.96 0.46 14.00
C ALA A 132 -5.75 -0.87 14.05
N GLU A 133 -6.53 -1.09 15.11
CA GLU A 133 -7.42 -2.26 15.22
C GLU A 133 -8.46 -2.31 14.08
N SER A 134 -9.08 -1.16 13.75
CA SER A 134 -10.04 -1.06 12.64
C SER A 134 -9.44 -1.39 11.27
N LYS A 135 -8.12 -1.24 11.13
CA LYS A 135 -7.34 -1.61 9.94
C LYS A 135 -6.77 -3.03 10.01
N GLY A 136 -6.97 -3.73 11.11
CA GLY A 136 -6.40 -5.06 11.35
C GLY A 136 -4.88 -5.06 11.61
N TRP A 137 -4.29 -3.90 11.90
CA TRP A 137 -2.85 -3.80 12.17
C TRP A 137 -2.51 -4.31 13.57
N LYS A 138 -1.27 -4.78 13.72
CA LYS A 138 -0.72 -5.20 15.01
C LYS A 138 -0.04 -4.03 15.68
N THR A 139 -0.33 -3.82 16.96
CA THR A 139 0.29 -2.78 17.77
C THR A 139 1.07 -3.38 18.95
N GLU A 140 2.19 -2.75 19.30
CA GLU A 140 3.08 -3.18 20.37
C GLU A 140 3.67 -1.93 21.04
N ILE A 141 3.38 -1.71 22.33
CA ILE A 141 4.03 -0.65 23.10
C ILE A 141 5.49 -1.05 23.33
N LEU A 142 6.41 -0.22 22.86
CA LEU A 142 7.85 -0.44 22.97
C LEU A 142 8.41 0.18 24.25
N ASP A 143 7.97 1.40 24.57
CA ASP A 143 8.38 2.15 25.74
C ASP A 143 7.28 3.12 26.16
N SER A 144 7.21 3.44 27.45
CA SER A 144 6.24 4.39 27.98
C SER A 144 6.71 4.99 29.30
N THR A 145 6.58 6.31 29.42
CA THR A 145 6.74 7.07 30.65
C THR A 145 5.38 7.60 31.09
N GLU A 146 4.83 7.03 32.15
CA GLU A 146 3.55 7.45 32.72
C GLU A 146 3.69 8.76 33.53
N SER A 147 2.59 9.51 33.64
CA SER A 147 2.51 10.63 34.58
C SER A 147 1.92 10.21 35.92
N ASP A 148 2.25 10.95 36.98
CA ASP A 148 1.81 10.64 38.36
C ASP A 148 0.29 10.72 38.54
N LEU A 149 -0.38 11.57 37.75
CA LEU A 149 -1.85 11.71 37.72
C LEU A 149 -2.52 10.94 36.59
N GLY A 150 -1.78 10.04 35.92
CA GLY A 150 -2.25 9.22 34.81
C GLY A 150 -1.92 9.81 33.45
N GLY A 151 -2.08 8.98 32.42
CA GLY A 151 -1.67 9.27 31.06
C GLY A 151 -0.15 9.14 30.85
N TYR A 152 0.35 9.71 29.75
CA TYR A 152 1.73 9.48 29.27
C TYR A 152 2.48 10.79 29.01
N LYS A 153 3.67 10.92 29.61
CA LYS A 153 4.65 11.97 29.24
C LYS A 153 5.32 11.64 27.91
N ASP A 154 5.60 10.35 27.67
CA ASP A 154 6.13 9.82 26.42
C ASP A 154 5.60 8.39 26.25
N VAL A 155 5.20 8.00 25.03
CA VAL A 155 4.87 6.62 24.68
C VAL A 155 5.27 6.34 23.24
N GLN A 156 5.92 5.18 23.05
CA GLN A 156 6.36 4.70 21.75
C GLN A 156 5.62 3.41 21.40
N VAL A 157 4.99 3.38 20.23
CA VAL A 157 4.22 2.23 19.76
C VAL A 157 4.72 1.81 18.38
N ALA A 158 5.09 0.54 18.24
CA ALA A 158 5.25 -0.08 16.94
C ALA A 158 3.88 -0.47 16.38
N ILE A 159 3.59 -0.02 15.16
CA ILE A 159 2.38 -0.35 14.43
C ILE A 159 2.81 -1.06 13.14
N LYS A 160 2.38 -2.30 12.98
CA LYS A 160 2.79 -3.19 11.89
C LYS A 160 1.59 -3.61 11.05
N SER A 161 1.70 -3.46 9.72
CA SER A 161 0.63 -3.91 8.82
C SER A 161 0.62 -5.43 8.72
N THR A 162 -0.57 -6.00 8.55
CA THR A 162 -0.74 -7.42 8.18
C THR A 162 -0.81 -7.62 6.68
N SER A 163 -0.92 -6.53 5.91
CA SER A 163 -0.99 -6.54 4.44
C SER A 163 0.40 -6.34 3.84
N THR A 164 0.65 -6.97 2.70
CA THR A 164 1.83 -6.73 1.86
C THR A 164 1.57 -5.72 0.75
N GLU A 165 0.35 -5.17 0.69
CA GLU A 165 -0.03 -4.10 -0.24
C GLU A 165 0.43 -2.74 0.30
N PRO A 166 1.28 -1.99 -0.44
CA PRO A 166 1.78 -0.70 0.01
C PRO A 166 0.69 0.33 0.30
N GLY A 167 -0.47 0.21 -0.34
CA GLY A 167 -1.62 1.10 -0.11
C GLY A 167 -2.30 0.87 1.24
N ASP A 168 -2.10 -0.30 1.82
CA ASP A 168 -2.58 -0.69 3.15
C ASP A 168 -1.44 -0.63 4.20
N GLY A 169 -0.30 -0.06 3.82
CA GLY A 169 0.84 0.13 4.70
C GLY A 169 0.56 1.21 5.74
N VAL A 170 1.17 1.05 6.92
CA VAL A 170 0.89 1.94 8.07
C VAL A 170 1.29 3.38 7.76
N TRP A 171 2.46 3.57 7.12
CA TRP A 171 2.95 4.90 6.75
C TRP A 171 2.02 5.62 5.76
N ALA A 172 1.48 4.91 4.76
CA ALA A 172 0.57 5.51 3.78
C ALA A 172 -0.61 6.26 4.42
N HIS A 173 -1.08 5.75 5.56
CA HIS A 173 -2.20 6.30 6.32
C HIS A 173 -1.78 7.31 7.39
N LEU A 174 -0.65 7.10 8.07
CA LEU A 174 -0.27 7.89 9.25
C LEU A 174 0.78 8.98 8.97
N LYS A 175 1.33 9.08 7.75
CA LYS A 175 2.36 10.07 7.40
C LYS A 175 1.96 11.53 7.62
N TYR A 176 0.66 11.81 7.71
CA TYR A 176 0.13 13.16 7.93
C TYR A 176 -0.16 13.47 9.40
N GLU A 177 0.00 12.49 10.30
CA GLU A 177 -0.25 12.66 11.73
C GLU A 177 0.96 13.24 12.48
N GLY A 178 2.10 13.35 11.80
CA GLY A 178 3.30 13.96 12.32
C GLY A 178 3.12 15.46 12.54
N GLY A 179 3.16 15.90 13.80
CA GLY A 179 3.03 17.30 14.16
C GLY A 179 2.49 17.51 15.56
N VAL A 180 2.10 18.76 15.84
CA VAL A 180 1.53 19.16 17.13
C VAL A 180 0.01 19.07 17.07
N HIS A 181 -0.58 18.37 18.03
CA HIS A 181 -2.02 18.25 18.21
C HIS A 181 -2.47 19.21 19.33
N ARG A 182 -3.50 20.02 19.08
CA ARG A 182 -4.01 21.02 20.04
C ARG A 182 -5.33 20.57 20.66
N VAL A 183 -5.45 20.71 21.97
CA VAL A 183 -6.68 20.52 22.75
C VAL A 183 -7.10 21.87 23.37
N GLN A 184 -8.40 22.09 23.54
CA GLN A 184 -8.99 23.32 24.10
C GLN A 184 -9.92 22.99 25.26
#